data_AF-A0A7V8D859-F1
#
_entry.id   AF-A0A7V8D859-F1
#
_cell.length_a   1.000
_cell.length_b   1.000
_cell.length_c   1.000
_cell.angle_alpha   90.00
_cell.angle_beta   90.00
_cell.angle_gamma   90.00
#
_symmetry.space_group_name_H-M   'P 1'
#
loop_
_entity.id
_entity.type
_entity.pdbx_description
1 polymer ?
#
loop_
_entity_poly.entity_id
_entity_poly.type
_entity_poly.pdbx_seq_one_letter_code
_entity_poly.pdbx_strand_id
1 'polypeptide(L)'
;MANPIQIIKFVLASFFALVLTGCATTNIPSKYGPDGTPISARLTEVKARNLAPLTAKLADKGFELGSPVFIRIFKETSQLELWIKSGETYRLFETYAICKYSGHLGPKLREGDRQAPEGIYWVGKTQLNAMSSSHLAFNLGFPNIYDAARGRTGSYLMVHGGCGSIGCYAMTDPAIEDIYLIVEAALIAGQERVQVHAMPFRFDEAKIASHTGSEWQGFWREIWSIDASFERTKRVPRVEVIDGHYVQRGFMQ
;
A
#
# COMPACT_ATOMS: atom_id res chain seq x y z
N MET A 1 -57.29 -62.71 34.02
CA MET A 1 -57.40 -64.06 33.43
C MET A 1 -56.28 -64.23 32.42
N ALA A 2 -55.50 -65.31 32.58
CA ALA A 2 -54.61 -65.99 31.63
C ALA A 2 -53.52 -65.20 30.82
N ASN A 3 -52.26 -65.58 31.09
CA ASN A 3 -51.06 -65.56 30.24
C ASN A 3 -51.19 -66.66 29.13
N PRO A 4 -50.19 -67.04 28.27
CA PRO A 4 -48.98 -66.43 27.69
C PRO A 4 -48.84 -66.70 26.15
N ILE A 5 -47.60 -66.58 25.59
CA ILE A 5 -46.99 -67.32 24.43
C ILE A 5 -46.81 -66.45 23.16
N GLN A 6 -45.70 -66.40 22.40
CA GLN A 6 -44.29 -66.81 22.44
C GLN A 6 -43.70 -66.46 21.03
N ILE A 7 -42.37 -66.50 20.86
CA ILE A 7 -41.60 -66.63 19.59
C ILE A 7 -41.64 -65.39 18.64
N ILE A 8 -40.58 -64.82 18.05
CA ILE A 8 -39.30 -65.30 17.51
C ILE A 8 -38.27 -64.15 17.59
N LYS A 9 -37.06 -64.44 18.09
CA LYS A 9 -35.88 -63.58 17.95
C LYS A 9 -35.33 -63.74 16.53
N PHE A 10 -35.42 -62.72 15.68
CA PHE A 10 -34.62 -62.65 14.46
C PHE A 10 -33.38 -61.79 14.72
N VAL A 11 -32.23 -62.45 14.60
CA VAL A 11 -30.90 -61.85 14.59
C VAL A 11 -30.71 -61.15 13.25
N LEU A 12 -30.44 -59.85 13.25
CA LEU A 12 -29.85 -59.13 12.12
C LEU A 12 -28.72 -58.26 12.65
N ALA A 13 -27.51 -58.82 12.56
CA ALA A 13 -26.26 -58.11 12.80
C ALA A 13 -26.02 -57.15 11.62
N SER A 14 -26.27 -55.86 11.83
CA SER A 14 -25.83 -54.81 10.91
C SER A 14 -24.46 -54.30 11.35
N PHE A 15 -23.41 -54.79 10.68
CA PHE A 15 -22.08 -54.21 10.73
C PHE A 15 -22.12 -52.83 10.05
N PHE A 16 -22.29 -51.76 10.83
CA PHE A 16 -22.04 -50.39 10.36
C PHE A 16 -20.55 -50.10 10.57
N ALA A 17 -19.74 -50.42 9.56
CA ALA A 17 -18.34 -49.98 9.53
C ALA A 17 -18.32 -48.47 9.25
N LEU A 18 -18.22 -47.68 10.32
CA LEU A 18 -17.99 -46.24 10.25
C LEU A 18 -16.55 -46.02 9.76
N VAL A 19 -16.36 -45.94 8.44
CA VAL A 19 -15.10 -45.44 7.86
C VAL A 19 -15.05 -43.95 8.16
N LEU A 20 -14.40 -43.60 9.28
CA LEU A 20 -13.94 -42.24 9.56
C LEU A 20 -12.85 -41.92 8.53
N THR A 21 -13.27 -41.50 7.34
CA THR A 21 -12.41 -40.80 6.40
C THR A 21 -11.97 -39.50 7.08
N GLY A 22 -10.78 -39.54 7.69
CA GLY A 22 -10.12 -38.34 8.17
C GLY A 22 -9.99 -37.36 7.01
N CYS A 23 -10.67 -36.21 7.12
CA CYS A 23 -10.38 -35.08 6.28
C CYS A 23 -8.90 -34.73 6.50
N ALA A 24 -8.05 -35.07 5.54
CA ALA A 24 -6.72 -34.50 5.46
C ALA A 24 -6.91 -32.99 5.27
N THR A 25 -6.82 -32.23 6.36
CA THR A 25 -6.69 -30.78 6.29
C THR A 25 -5.36 -30.50 5.63
N THR A 26 -5.37 -30.16 4.35
CA THR A 26 -4.20 -29.59 3.71
C THR A 26 -3.89 -28.29 4.45
N ASN A 27 -2.85 -28.32 5.29
CA ASN A 27 -2.30 -27.12 5.91
C ASN A 27 -1.70 -26.26 4.80
N ILE A 28 -2.53 -25.46 4.14
CA ILE A 28 -2.07 -24.43 3.23
C ILE A 28 -1.33 -23.40 4.10
N PRO A 29 -0.01 -23.18 3.88
CA PRO A 29 0.74 -22.19 4.64
C PRO A 29 0.05 -20.83 4.53
N SER A 30 -0.18 -20.16 5.67
CA SER A 30 -0.77 -18.83 5.67
C SER A 30 0.10 -17.89 4.84
N LYS A 31 -0.53 -17.11 3.96
CA LYS A 31 0.15 -16.03 3.20
C LYS A 31 0.49 -14.83 4.08
N TYR A 32 -0.05 -14.78 5.30
CA TYR A 32 0.06 -13.68 6.24
C TYR A 32 0.58 -14.14 7.61
N GLY A 33 1.38 -13.31 8.25
CA GLY A 33 1.86 -13.48 9.62
C GLY A 33 0.79 -13.16 10.67
N PRO A 34 1.08 -13.40 11.96
CA PRO A 34 0.17 -13.09 13.06
C PRO A 34 -0.14 -11.59 13.22
N ASP A 35 0.72 -10.72 12.67
CA ASP A 35 0.57 -9.27 12.61
C ASP A 35 -0.31 -8.77 11.44
N GLY A 36 -0.76 -9.69 10.60
CA GLY A 36 -1.59 -9.43 9.43
C GLY A 36 -0.83 -8.91 8.21
N THR A 37 0.51 -8.93 8.20
CA THR A 37 1.31 -8.58 7.01
C THR A 37 1.70 -9.81 6.19
N PRO A 38 1.95 -9.66 4.88
CA PRO A 38 2.34 -10.80 4.04
C PRO A 38 3.71 -11.35 4.43
N ILE A 39 3.88 -12.67 4.36
CA ILE A 39 5.17 -13.34 4.55
C ILE A 39 5.72 -13.88 3.24
N SER A 40 7.04 -13.86 3.08
CA SER A 40 7.73 -14.55 1.98
C SER A 40 9.18 -14.85 2.36
N ALA A 41 9.79 -15.87 1.75
CA ALA A 41 11.20 -16.18 1.95
C ALA A 41 12.09 -14.96 1.62
N ARG A 42 11.75 -14.22 0.56
CA ARG A 42 12.39 -12.96 0.18
C ARG A 42 12.32 -11.92 1.31
N LEU A 43 11.14 -11.68 1.87
CA LEU A 43 10.99 -10.70 2.95
C LEU A 43 11.78 -11.12 4.19
N THR A 44 11.81 -12.40 4.52
CA THR A 44 12.63 -12.92 5.63
C THR A 44 14.13 -12.63 5.42
N GLU A 45 14.65 -12.88 4.21
CA GLU A 45 16.05 -12.58 3.87
C GLU A 45 16.34 -11.07 3.95
N VAL A 46 15.46 -10.25 3.38
CA VAL A 46 15.57 -8.78 3.42
C VAL A 46 15.59 -8.27 4.86
N LYS A 47 14.67 -8.75 5.72
CA LYS A 47 14.66 -8.39 7.15
C LYS A 47 15.96 -8.78 7.84
N ALA A 48 16.43 -10.01 7.62
CA ALA A 48 17.67 -10.50 8.23
C ALA A 48 18.90 -9.66 7.83
N ARG A 49 18.96 -9.21 6.58
CA ARG A 49 20.07 -8.40 6.05
C ARG A 49 19.97 -6.93 6.44
N ASN A 50 18.79 -6.33 6.35
CA ASN A 50 18.65 -4.86 6.34
C ASN A 50 18.07 -4.27 7.63
N LEU A 51 17.39 -5.04 8.48
CA LEU A 51 16.64 -4.44 9.60
C LEU A 51 17.56 -3.72 10.61
N ALA A 52 18.68 -4.34 10.98
CA ALA A 52 19.65 -3.75 11.89
C ALA A 52 20.31 -2.47 11.32
N PRO A 53 20.91 -2.47 10.11
CA PRO A 53 21.49 -1.25 9.55
C PRO A 53 20.45 -0.16 9.26
N LEU A 54 19.23 -0.54 8.84
CA LEU A 54 18.14 0.42 8.63
C LEU A 54 17.70 1.08 9.94
N THR A 55 17.60 0.31 11.02
CA THR A 55 17.27 0.84 12.36
C THR A 55 18.36 1.80 12.84
N ALA A 56 19.64 1.46 12.65
CA ALA A 56 20.75 2.37 12.98
C ALA A 56 20.68 3.67 12.14
N LYS A 57 20.46 3.56 10.82
CA LYS A 57 20.30 4.72 9.92
C LYS A 57 19.14 5.64 10.33
N LEU A 58 18.02 5.07 10.79
CA LEU A 58 16.89 5.84 11.32
C LEU A 58 17.27 6.56 12.61
N ALA A 59 17.88 5.84 13.56
CA ALA A 59 18.30 6.38 14.85
C ALA A 59 19.31 7.52 14.69
N ASP A 60 20.29 7.39 13.80
CA ASP A 60 21.28 8.42 13.49
C ASP A 60 20.62 9.72 12.98
N LYS A 61 19.46 9.62 12.32
CA LYS A 61 18.66 10.75 11.85
C LYS A 61 17.58 11.19 12.85
N GLY A 62 17.54 10.60 14.05
CA GLY A 62 16.56 10.90 15.10
C GLY A 62 15.16 10.41 14.80
N PHE A 63 15.04 9.22 14.19
CA PHE A 63 13.77 8.54 13.93
C PHE A 63 13.75 7.16 14.58
N GLU A 64 12.55 6.69 14.88
CA GLU A 64 12.31 5.35 15.41
C GLU A 64 11.58 4.50 14.36
N LEU A 65 12.05 3.27 14.15
CA LEU A 65 11.35 2.32 13.29
C LEU A 65 9.96 2.02 13.87
N GLY A 66 8.94 2.09 13.03
CA GLY A 66 7.53 1.95 13.45
C GLY A 66 6.82 3.29 13.71
N SER A 67 7.53 4.41 13.70
CA SER A 67 6.89 5.73 13.71
C SER A 67 5.99 5.93 12.47
N PRO A 68 4.87 6.67 12.59
CA PRO A 68 3.99 6.92 11.45
C PRO A 68 4.72 7.57 10.27
N VAL A 69 4.43 7.10 9.06
CA VAL A 69 5.09 7.55 7.83
C VAL A 69 4.13 8.13 6.80
N PHE A 70 4.70 8.90 5.88
CA PHE A 70 4.02 9.57 4.78
C PHE A 70 4.93 9.56 3.56
N ILE A 71 4.35 9.40 2.36
CA ILE A 71 5.13 9.31 1.12
C ILE A 71 4.68 10.39 0.15
N ARG A 72 5.65 11.03 -0.51
CA ARG A 72 5.42 11.89 -1.67
C ARG A 72 6.18 11.36 -2.87
N ILE A 73 5.55 11.38 -4.03
CA ILE A 73 6.13 10.95 -5.30
C ILE A 73 6.02 12.12 -6.27
N PHE A 74 7.11 12.44 -6.95
CA PHE A 74 7.21 13.51 -7.94
C PHE A 74 7.66 12.92 -9.27
N LYS A 75 6.76 12.90 -10.26
CA LYS A 75 7.02 12.29 -11.57
C LYS A 75 8.07 13.05 -12.37
N GLU A 76 7.97 14.38 -12.45
CA GLU A 76 8.89 15.20 -13.23
C GLU A 76 10.35 15.01 -12.80
N THR A 77 10.60 14.92 -11.49
CA THR A 77 11.96 14.75 -10.95
C THR A 77 12.34 13.29 -10.71
N SER A 78 11.43 12.33 -10.98
CA SER A 78 11.63 10.90 -10.66
C SER A 78 12.08 10.66 -9.22
N GLN A 79 11.36 11.24 -8.24
CA GLN A 79 11.73 11.16 -6.81
C GLN A 79 10.57 10.64 -5.96
N LEU A 80 10.91 9.81 -4.98
CA LEU A 80 10.03 9.41 -3.87
C LEU A 80 10.64 9.89 -2.57
N GLU A 81 9.90 10.70 -1.82
CA GLU A 81 10.27 11.13 -0.48
C GLU A 81 9.53 10.30 0.57
N LEU A 82 10.29 9.81 1.56
CA LEU A 82 9.74 9.15 2.73
C LEU A 82 9.88 10.08 3.93
N TRP A 83 8.74 10.42 4.54
CA TRP A 83 8.62 11.32 5.67
C TRP A 83 8.19 10.54 6.90
N ILE A 84 8.78 10.85 8.05
CA ILE A 84 8.50 10.16 9.31
C ILE A 84 8.05 11.19 10.36
N LYS A 85 7.01 10.83 11.11
CA LYS A 85 6.46 11.67 12.17
C LYS A 85 7.51 11.91 13.26
N SER A 86 7.61 13.16 13.71
CA SER A 86 8.55 13.64 14.73
C SER A 86 7.83 14.73 15.54
N GLY A 87 7.33 14.34 16.72
CA GLY A 87 6.37 15.14 17.48
C GLY A 87 5.06 15.31 16.71
N GLU A 88 4.58 16.55 16.58
CA GLU A 88 3.32 16.86 15.87
C GLU A 88 3.47 16.97 14.33
N THR A 89 4.70 16.97 13.82
CA THR A 89 5.00 17.19 12.41
C THR A 89 5.71 15.99 11.80
N TYR A 90 5.96 16.04 10.49
CA TYR A 90 6.72 15.05 9.75
C TYR A 90 8.02 15.68 9.26
N ARG A 91 9.12 14.96 9.42
CA ARG A 91 10.43 15.34 8.88
C ARG A 91 10.83 14.38 7.77
N LEU A 92 11.54 14.90 6.76
CA LEU A 92 12.07 14.09 5.67
C LEU A 92 13.11 13.13 6.24
N PHE A 93 12.93 11.83 5.99
CA PHE A 93 13.94 10.83 6.30
C PHE A 93 14.91 10.67 5.13
N GLU A 94 14.37 10.45 3.93
CA GLU A 94 15.17 10.17 2.73
C GLU A 94 14.40 10.49 1.45
N THR A 95 15.14 10.86 0.42
CA THR A 95 14.64 10.98 -0.96
C THR A 95 15.29 9.88 -1.81
N TYR A 96 14.46 9.01 -2.37
CA TYR A 96 14.86 7.91 -3.23
C TYR A 96 14.65 8.27 -4.70
N ALA A 97 15.61 7.94 -5.56
CA ALA A 97 15.43 8.02 -7.00
C ALA A 97 14.48 6.91 -7.48
N ILE A 98 13.48 7.29 -8.27
CA ILE A 98 12.61 6.36 -8.98
C ILE A 98 13.36 5.92 -10.24
N CYS A 99 13.60 4.61 -10.37
CA CYS A 99 14.32 4.07 -11.51
C CYS A 99 13.53 4.24 -12.81
N LYS A 100 12.22 3.97 -12.74
CA LYS A 100 11.32 4.12 -13.89
C LYS A 100 9.88 4.33 -13.45
N TYR A 101 9.15 5.18 -14.16
CA TYR A 101 7.69 5.16 -14.19
C TYR A 101 7.23 5.18 -15.64
N SER A 102 5.97 4.84 -15.90
CA SER A 102 5.41 4.84 -17.25
C SER A 102 4.51 6.04 -17.51
N GLY A 103 4.47 6.47 -18.77
CA GLY A 103 3.65 7.59 -19.23
C GLY A 103 4.34 8.94 -19.10
N HIS A 104 3.53 9.99 -19.05
CA HIS A 104 3.94 11.40 -18.97
C HIS A 104 3.28 12.07 -17.76
N LEU A 105 3.42 13.39 -17.59
CA LEU A 105 2.66 14.13 -16.61
C LEU A 105 1.16 14.05 -16.93
N GLY A 106 0.36 13.80 -15.90
CA GLY A 106 -1.07 13.50 -16.01
C GLY A 106 -1.44 12.20 -15.27
N PRO A 107 -2.70 12.10 -14.81
CA PRO A 107 -3.19 10.93 -14.11
C PRO A 107 -3.40 9.74 -15.04
N LYS A 108 -3.39 8.53 -14.48
CA LYS A 108 -3.88 7.33 -15.15
C LYS A 108 -5.39 7.44 -15.39
N LEU A 109 -5.86 7.01 -16.56
CA LEU A 109 -7.27 7.10 -16.95
C LEU A 109 -7.92 5.74 -17.17
N ARG A 110 -7.21 4.77 -17.77
CA ARG A 110 -7.81 3.47 -18.12
C ARG A 110 -6.82 2.31 -18.07
N GLU A 111 -7.35 1.10 -17.96
CA GLU A 111 -6.55 -0.13 -18.05
C GLU A 111 -5.75 -0.15 -19.37
N GLY A 112 -4.48 -0.54 -19.28
CA GLY A 112 -3.59 -0.60 -20.45
C GLY A 112 -3.06 0.72 -21.02
N ASP A 113 -3.39 1.90 -20.46
CA ASP A 113 -2.85 3.20 -20.92
C ASP A 113 -1.35 3.42 -20.64
N ARG A 114 -0.71 2.49 -19.92
CA ARG A 114 0.70 2.55 -19.50
C ARG A 114 1.05 3.86 -18.78
N GLN A 115 0.12 4.41 -18.01
CA GLN A 115 0.29 5.65 -17.26
C GLN A 115 0.42 5.36 -15.76
N ALA A 116 1.44 5.91 -15.11
CA ALA A 116 1.51 5.94 -13.65
C ALA A 116 0.51 6.95 -13.09
N PRO A 117 -0.20 6.63 -11.99
CA PRO A 117 -1.27 7.46 -11.46
C PRO A 117 -0.76 8.78 -10.90
N GLU A 118 -1.67 9.74 -10.72
CA GLU A 118 -1.44 10.95 -9.96
C GLU A 118 -2.65 11.12 -9.05
N GLY A 119 -2.46 11.58 -7.81
CA GLY A 119 -3.53 11.70 -6.83
C GLY A 119 -3.09 11.43 -5.39
N ILE A 120 -4.09 11.31 -4.51
CA ILE A 120 -3.92 11.05 -3.08
C ILE A 120 -4.37 9.62 -2.79
N TYR A 121 -3.43 8.78 -2.36
CA TYR A 121 -3.60 7.35 -2.17
C TYR A 121 -3.38 6.93 -0.72
N TRP A 122 -3.78 5.72 -0.40
CA TRP A 122 -3.67 5.14 0.94
C TRP A 122 -3.18 3.71 0.84
N VAL A 123 -2.21 3.36 1.67
CA VAL A 123 -1.59 2.02 1.71
C VAL A 123 -1.77 1.44 3.11
N GLY A 124 -2.54 0.38 3.24
CA GLY A 124 -2.68 -0.42 4.47
C GLY A 124 -1.97 -1.77 4.41
N LYS A 125 -2.05 -2.56 5.50
CA LYS A 125 -1.41 -3.89 5.61
C LYS A 125 -1.74 -4.83 4.45
N THR A 126 -2.99 -4.85 4.02
CA THR A 126 -3.48 -5.73 2.94
C THR A 126 -2.96 -5.34 1.55
N GLN A 127 -2.42 -4.13 1.40
CA GLN A 127 -1.82 -3.65 0.15
C GLN A 127 -0.33 -3.94 0.05
N LEU A 128 0.30 -4.39 1.14
CA LEU A 128 1.65 -4.92 1.10
C LEU A 128 1.68 -6.22 0.27
N ASN A 129 2.75 -6.41 -0.50
CA ASN A 129 2.93 -7.58 -1.35
C ASN A 129 4.38 -8.08 -1.32
N ALA A 130 4.69 -8.90 -0.32
CA ALA A 130 5.99 -9.55 -0.16
C ALA A 130 6.27 -10.64 -1.22
N MET A 131 5.22 -11.11 -1.90
CA MET A 131 5.26 -12.16 -2.92
C MET A 131 5.10 -11.60 -4.35
N SER A 132 5.35 -10.30 -4.53
CA SER A 132 5.30 -9.67 -5.84
C SER A 132 6.22 -10.40 -6.83
N SER A 133 5.80 -10.44 -8.10
CA SER A 133 6.68 -10.87 -9.20
C SER A 133 7.90 -9.97 -9.34
N SER A 134 7.76 -8.69 -8.97
CA SER A 134 8.85 -7.75 -8.75
C SER A 134 9.50 -7.91 -7.37
N HIS A 135 10.61 -7.24 -7.11
CA HIS A 135 11.30 -7.32 -5.81
C HIS A 135 10.58 -6.50 -4.73
N LEU A 136 9.70 -7.14 -3.94
CA LEU A 136 8.79 -6.49 -2.97
C LEU A 136 7.90 -5.42 -3.63
N ALA A 137 6.69 -5.23 -3.10
CA ALA A 137 5.82 -4.18 -3.62
C ALA A 137 4.75 -3.78 -2.62
N PHE A 138 4.16 -2.62 -2.79
CA PHE A 138 2.86 -2.30 -2.20
C PHE A 138 1.96 -1.59 -3.21
N ASN A 139 0.66 -1.86 -3.13
CA ASN A 139 -0.34 -1.32 -4.04
C ASN A 139 -0.83 0.04 -3.54
N LEU A 140 -0.85 1.05 -4.41
CA LEU A 140 -1.38 2.38 -4.09
C LEU A 140 -2.90 2.40 -3.88
N GLY A 141 -3.62 1.37 -4.34
CA GLY A 141 -5.07 1.32 -4.25
C GLY A 141 -5.77 2.15 -5.32
N PHE A 142 -5.14 2.30 -6.49
CA PHE A 142 -5.80 2.83 -7.68
C PHE A 142 -6.73 1.74 -8.30
N PRO A 143 -7.94 2.10 -8.77
CA PRO A 143 -8.57 3.41 -8.62
C PRO A 143 -9.07 3.63 -7.18
N ASN A 144 -8.81 4.83 -6.63
CA ASN A 144 -9.41 5.25 -5.36
C ASN A 144 -10.83 5.84 -5.61
N ILE A 145 -11.46 6.41 -4.57
CA ILE A 145 -12.79 7.04 -4.70
C ILE A 145 -12.78 8.19 -5.73
N TYR A 146 -11.74 9.03 -5.74
CA TYR A 146 -11.59 10.15 -6.67
C TYR A 146 -11.51 9.66 -8.13
N ASP A 147 -10.76 8.58 -8.34
CA ASP A 147 -10.56 7.95 -9.64
C ASP A 147 -11.85 7.28 -10.13
N ALA A 148 -12.51 6.51 -9.26
CA ALA A 148 -13.76 5.83 -9.55
C ALA A 148 -14.89 6.79 -9.89
N ALA A 149 -15.00 7.92 -9.18
CA ALA A 149 -15.98 8.99 -9.48
C ALA A 149 -15.80 9.60 -10.88
N ARG A 150 -14.63 9.43 -11.50
CA ARG A 150 -14.31 9.88 -12.87
C ARG A 150 -14.31 8.75 -13.89
N GLY A 151 -14.81 7.57 -13.52
CA GLY A 151 -14.84 6.40 -14.40
C GLY A 151 -13.45 5.87 -14.78
N ARG A 152 -12.41 6.21 -14.02
CA ARG A 152 -11.05 5.74 -14.30
C ARG A 152 -10.94 4.25 -13.99
N THR A 153 -10.26 3.52 -14.86
CA THR A 153 -10.10 2.07 -14.75
C THR A 153 -8.63 1.67 -14.68
N GLY A 154 -8.36 0.52 -14.08
CA GLY A 154 -7.01 0.03 -13.89
C GLY A 154 -6.92 -0.84 -12.64
N SER A 155 -5.79 -1.51 -12.45
CA SER A 155 -5.49 -2.23 -11.22
C SER A 155 -3.99 -2.38 -11.02
N TYR A 156 -3.58 -2.71 -9.79
CA TYR A 156 -2.18 -3.04 -9.43
C TYR A 156 -1.16 -1.94 -9.75
N LEU A 157 -1.48 -0.69 -9.39
CA LEU A 157 -0.53 0.41 -9.47
C LEU A 157 0.36 0.35 -8.24
N MET A 158 1.56 -0.20 -8.41
CA MET A 158 2.46 -0.52 -7.31
C MET A 158 3.60 0.49 -7.20
N VAL A 159 4.16 0.60 -6.01
CA VAL A 159 5.58 0.93 -5.81
C VAL A 159 6.31 -0.38 -5.56
N HIS A 160 7.33 -0.69 -6.35
CA HIS A 160 7.98 -2.01 -6.31
C HIS A 160 9.47 -1.94 -6.66
N GLY A 161 10.23 -2.99 -6.33
CA GLY A 161 11.64 -3.12 -6.70
C GLY A 161 11.88 -3.62 -8.12
N GLY A 162 13.13 -3.58 -8.55
CA GLY A 162 13.55 -3.73 -9.93
C GLY A 162 13.33 -2.46 -10.75
N CYS A 163 13.92 -2.39 -11.95
CA CYS A 163 13.87 -1.19 -12.80
C CYS A 163 12.91 -1.28 -13.99
N GLY A 164 12.16 -2.37 -14.14
CA GLY A 164 11.15 -2.54 -15.19
C GLY A 164 9.78 -2.06 -14.73
N SER A 165 9.08 -1.24 -15.52
CA SER A 165 7.71 -0.77 -15.20
C SER A 165 6.84 -0.67 -16.46
N ILE A 166 5.56 -1.09 -16.33
CA ILE A 166 4.46 -0.89 -17.28
C ILE A 166 3.27 -0.28 -16.51
N GLY A 167 3.44 0.92 -15.95
CA GLY A 167 2.41 1.67 -15.23
C GLY A 167 2.68 1.93 -13.76
N CYS A 168 3.74 1.35 -13.16
CA CYS A 168 4.07 1.46 -11.74
C CYS A 168 5.21 2.46 -11.47
N TYR A 169 5.52 2.70 -10.19
CA TYR A 169 6.75 3.35 -9.76
C TYR A 169 7.79 2.29 -9.39
N ALA A 170 8.75 2.08 -10.28
CA ALA A 170 9.84 1.12 -10.10
C ALA A 170 11.01 1.79 -9.35
N MET A 171 11.37 1.21 -8.22
CA MET A 171 12.50 1.58 -7.36
C MET A 171 13.61 0.55 -7.53
N THR A 172 14.86 0.92 -7.22
CA THR A 172 15.90 -0.11 -7.11
C THR A 172 15.59 -1.06 -5.94
N ASP A 173 16.14 -2.27 -5.98
CA ASP A 173 15.92 -3.27 -4.92
C ASP A 173 16.32 -2.75 -3.54
N PRO A 174 17.48 -2.10 -3.33
CA PRO A 174 17.81 -1.52 -2.03
C PRO A 174 16.82 -0.42 -1.59
N ALA A 175 16.34 0.41 -2.53
CA ALA A 175 15.41 1.49 -2.21
C ALA A 175 14.06 0.94 -1.74
N ILE A 176 13.47 -0.03 -2.45
CA ILE A 176 12.20 -0.60 -2.02
C ILE A 176 12.34 -1.43 -0.75
N GLU A 177 13.49 -2.06 -0.49
CA GLU A 177 13.72 -2.80 0.76
C GLU A 177 13.58 -1.85 1.96
N ASP A 178 14.26 -0.70 1.94
CA ASP A 178 14.13 0.33 2.98
C ASP A 178 12.67 0.82 3.10
N ILE A 179 12.07 1.24 1.98
CA ILE A 179 10.72 1.82 1.98
C ILE A 179 9.70 0.79 2.48
N TYR A 180 9.76 -0.45 2.00
CA TYR A 180 8.84 -1.50 2.37
C TYR A 180 8.96 -1.82 3.86
N LEU A 181 10.17 -1.99 4.39
CA LEU A 181 10.38 -2.31 5.81
C LEU A 181 9.90 -1.18 6.73
N ILE A 182 10.12 0.09 6.36
CA ILE A 182 9.63 1.23 7.14
C ILE A 182 8.11 1.32 7.12
N VAL A 183 7.49 1.18 5.94
CA VAL A 183 6.03 1.19 5.78
C VAL A 183 5.40 0.03 6.54
N GLU A 184 5.96 -1.18 6.40
CA GLU A 184 5.48 -2.36 7.13
C GLU A 184 5.57 -2.15 8.64
N ALA A 185 6.70 -1.67 9.15
CA ALA A 185 6.89 -1.42 10.58
C ALA A 185 5.88 -0.40 11.12
N ALA A 186 5.63 0.70 10.39
CA ALA A 186 4.65 1.71 10.80
C ALA A 186 3.22 1.14 10.87
N LEU A 187 2.85 0.32 9.88
CA LEU A 187 1.56 -0.35 9.84
C LEU A 187 1.40 -1.39 10.98
N ILE A 188 2.46 -2.14 11.29
CA ILE A 188 2.49 -3.09 12.42
C ILE A 188 2.36 -2.34 13.75
N ALA A 189 3.04 -1.20 13.89
CA ALA A 189 3.06 -0.37 15.09
C ALA A 189 1.77 0.44 15.34
N GLY A 190 0.77 0.33 14.44
CA GLY A 190 -0.57 0.87 14.66
C GLY A 190 -0.97 2.00 13.74
N GLN A 191 -0.12 2.45 12.81
CA GLN A 191 -0.59 3.34 11.75
C GLN A 191 -1.59 2.58 10.86
N GLU A 192 -2.84 3.03 10.80
CA GLU A 192 -3.88 2.30 10.05
C GLU A 192 -3.58 2.24 8.55
N ARG A 193 -3.22 3.39 7.96
CA ARG A 193 -2.91 3.57 6.55
C ARG A 193 -1.85 4.65 6.37
N VAL A 194 -0.90 4.40 5.48
CA VAL A 194 0.09 5.37 5.00
C VAL A 194 -0.52 6.17 3.86
N GLN A 195 -0.58 7.50 3.98
CA GLN A 195 -1.02 8.36 2.87
C GLN A 195 0.14 8.52 1.88
N VAL A 196 -0.15 8.46 0.59
CA VAL A 196 0.81 8.63 -0.50
C VAL A 196 0.32 9.71 -1.45
N HIS A 197 1.10 10.77 -1.63
CA HIS A 197 0.81 11.82 -2.62
C HIS A 197 1.61 11.55 -3.89
N ALA A 198 0.95 11.20 -4.97
CA ALA A 198 1.56 11.03 -6.29
C ALA A 198 1.31 12.29 -7.13
N MET A 199 2.35 13.06 -7.38
CA MET A 199 2.27 14.40 -7.95
C MET A 199 2.98 14.49 -9.30
N PRO A 200 2.51 15.36 -10.21
CA PRO A 200 3.17 15.56 -11.50
C PRO A 200 4.58 16.15 -11.29
N PHE A 201 4.71 17.12 -10.41
CA PHE A 201 5.94 17.87 -10.14
C PHE A 201 5.87 18.45 -8.73
N ARG A 202 6.97 19.04 -8.27
CA ARG A 202 6.96 19.88 -7.07
C ARG A 202 6.17 21.14 -7.37
N PHE A 203 5.13 21.40 -6.61
CA PHE A 203 4.26 22.54 -6.87
C PHE A 203 4.91 23.83 -6.38
N ASP A 204 4.89 24.83 -7.25
CA ASP A 204 5.03 26.24 -6.90
C ASP A 204 4.12 27.07 -7.83
N GLU A 205 3.97 28.36 -7.53
CA GLU A 205 3.09 29.25 -8.30
C GLU A 205 3.52 29.32 -9.78
N ALA A 206 4.83 29.37 -10.04
CA ALA A 206 5.36 29.47 -11.39
C ALA A 206 5.08 28.19 -12.21
N LYS A 207 5.23 27.01 -11.59
CA LYS A 207 5.01 25.70 -12.19
C LYS A 207 3.54 25.47 -12.48
N ILE A 208 2.62 25.91 -11.62
CA ILE A 208 1.19 25.87 -11.92
C ILE A 208 0.82 26.86 -13.04
N ALA A 209 1.41 28.07 -13.02
CA ALA A 209 1.17 29.07 -14.05
C ALA A 209 1.70 28.64 -15.43
N SER A 210 2.82 27.91 -15.49
CA SER A 210 3.38 27.40 -16.74
C SER A 210 2.54 26.30 -17.38
N HIS A 211 1.54 25.76 -16.69
CA HIS A 211 0.66 24.69 -17.16
C HIS A 211 -0.80 25.14 -17.34
N THR A 212 -1.03 26.44 -17.56
CA THR A 212 -2.38 26.99 -17.74
C THR A 212 -3.16 26.44 -18.93
N GLY A 213 -2.48 25.93 -19.97
CA GLY A 213 -3.10 25.27 -21.11
C GLY A 213 -3.31 23.75 -20.95
N SER A 214 -2.92 23.16 -19.83
CA SER A 214 -3.06 21.72 -19.61
C SER A 214 -4.50 21.35 -19.28
N GLU A 215 -5.01 20.26 -19.87
CA GLU A 215 -6.30 19.66 -19.47
C GLU A 215 -6.31 19.22 -17.99
N TRP A 216 -5.14 18.96 -17.40
CA TRP A 216 -4.98 18.54 -16.02
C TRP A 216 -4.88 19.69 -15.02
N GLN A 217 -4.91 20.95 -15.47
CA GLN A 217 -4.67 22.10 -14.61
C GLN A 217 -5.62 22.14 -13.40
N GLY A 218 -6.93 21.91 -13.62
CA GLY A 218 -7.91 21.91 -12.52
C GLY A 218 -7.59 20.84 -11.48
N PHE A 219 -7.29 19.62 -11.94
CA PHE A 219 -6.89 18.51 -11.09
C PHE A 219 -5.59 18.77 -10.33
N TRP A 220 -4.58 19.33 -10.99
CA TRP A 220 -3.31 19.68 -10.36
C TRP A 220 -3.45 20.78 -9.31
N ARG A 221 -4.38 21.74 -9.50
CA ARG A 221 -4.70 22.75 -8.48
C ARG A 221 -5.33 22.12 -7.23
N GLU A 222 -6.17 21.10 -7.37
CA GLU A 222 -6.73 20.39 -6.21
C GLU A 222 -5.63 19.70 -5.38
N ILE A 223 -4.71 18.97 -6.04
CA ILE A 223 -3.57 18.33 -5.37
C ILE A 223 -2.65 19.39 -4.74
N TRP A 224 -2.35 20.48 -5.46
CA TRP A 224 -1.50 21.55 -4.95
C TRP A 224 -2.05 22.17 -3.66
N SER A 225 -3.37 22.36 -3.55
CA SER A 225 -3.97 22.88 -2.32
C SER A 225 -3.63 22.02 -1.09
N ILE A 226 -3.65 20.70 -1.26
CA ILE A 226 -3.30 19.73 -0.22
C ILE A 226 -1.80 19.77 0.06
N ASP A 227 -0.96 19.68 -0.97
CA ASP A 227 0.51 19.67 -0.80
C ASP A 227 1.01 20.98 -0.19
N ALA A 228 0.44 22.13 -0.57
CA ALA A 228 0.76 23.43 0.02
C ALA A 228 0.40 23.49 1.53
N SER A 229 -0.67 22.82 1.96
CA SER A 229 -0.97 22.68 3.39
C SER A 229 0.08 21.85 4.11
N PHE A 230 0.53 20.73 3.51
CA PHE A 230 1.63 19.95 4.07
C PHE A 230 2.93 20.76 4.11
N GLU A 231 3.30 21.45 3.03
CA GLU A 231 4.53 22.24 2.97
C GLU A 231 4.59 23.33 4.05
N ARG A 232 3.48 24.02 4.30
CA ARG A 232 3.39 25.07 5.33
C ARG A 232 3.44 24.54 6.76
N THR A 233 2.81 23.38 7.01
CA THR A 233 2.56 22.91 8.39
C THR A 233 3.44 21.73 8.79
N LYS A 234 3.98 21.01 7.82
CA LYS A 234 4.62 19.70 7.96
C LYS A 234 3.72 18.68 8.67
N ARG A 235 2.41 18.87 8.62
CA ARG A 235 1.40 17.93 9.12
C ARG A 235 0.67 17.33 7.93
N VAL A 236 0.54 16.01 7.90
CA VAL A 236 -0.11 15.31 6.78
C VAL A 236 -1.61 15.66 6.78
N PRO A 237 -2.14 16.28 5.71
CA PRO A 237 -3.55 16.60 5.62
C PRO A 237 -4.42 15.34 5.65
N ARG A 238 -5.54 15.37 6.35
CA ARG A 238 -6.59 14.36 6.16
C ARG A 238 -7.37 14.74 4.92
N VAL A 239 -7.39 13.86 3.91
CA VAL A 239 -8.03 14.13 2.61
C VAL A 239 -9.23 13.21 2.41
N GLU A 240 -10.34 13.80 2.01
CA GLU A 240 -11.57 13.12 1.60
C GLU A 240 -11.94 13.50 0.16
N VAL A 241 -12.88 12.76 -0.44
CA VAL A 241 -13.46 13.09 -1.74
C VAL A 241 -14.93 13.42 -1.53
N ILE A 242 -15.34 14.65 -1.85
CA ILE A 242 -16.69 15.16 -1.68
C ILE A 242 -17.13 15.79 -2.99
N ASP A 243 -18.29 15.37 -3.50
CA ASP A 243 -18.82 15.80 -4.80
C ASP A 243 -17.79 15.65 -5.94
N GLY A 244 -16.95 14.62 -5.84
CA GLY A 244 -15.88 14.34 -6.80
C GLY A 244 -14.60 15.16 -6.59
N HIS A 245 -14.53 16.09 -5.64
CA HIS A 245 -13.35 16.94 -5.41
C HIS A 245 -12.56 16.52 -4.17
N TYR A 246 -11.25 16.74 -4.18
CA TYR A 246 -10.45 16.57 -2.98
C TYR A 246 -10.75 17.67 -1.96
N VAL A 247 -10.99 17.29 -0.71
CA VAL A 247 -11.27 18.20 0.40
C VAL A 247 -10.41 17.84 1.60
N GLN A 248 -9.71 18.84 2.16
CA GLN A 248 -8.97 18.67 3.40
C GLN A 248 -9.90 18.78 4.63
N ARG A 249 -9.82 17.79 5.53
CA ARG A 249 -10.57 17.70 6.80
C ARG A 249 -9.62 17.69 8.00
N GLY A 250 -8.78 18.71 8.11
CA GLY A 250 -7.77 18.81 9.16
C GLY A 250 -6.50 18.01 8.86
N PHE A 251 -5.92 17.39 9.88
CA PHE A 251 -4.63 16.69 9.79
C PHE A 251 -4.73 15.27 10.34
N MET A 252 -3.85 14.40 9.87
CA MET A 252 -3.65 13.06 10.42
C MET A 252 -3.17 13.16 11.87
N GLN A 253 -3.66 12.24 12.70
CA GLN A 253 -3.20 12.05 14.07
C GLN A 253 -1.97 11.17 14.10
#